data_AF-A0A928NPS0-F1
#
_entry.id   AF-A0A928NPS0-F1
#
_cell.length_a   1.000
_cell.length_b   1.000
_cell.length_c   1.000
_cell.angle_alpha   90.00
_cell.angle_beta   90.00
_cell.angle_gamma   90.00
#
_symmetry.space_group_name_H-M   'P 1'
#
loop_
_entity.id
_entity.type
_entity.pdbx_description
1 polymer ?
#
loop_
_entity_poly.entity_id
_entity_poly.type
_entity_poly.pdbx_seq_one_letter_code
_entity_poly.pdbx_strand_id
1 'polypeptide(L)'
;MKKICILVLIISVCVTFFISFNKNKYITEFISKYGWIIDKKSVIIEKVRIPTQFDESINSYKEMLSKAGFNLDTYKGKTVTKYTYKLLNHIDKDAYINVFTYKRKIAFSDIIITRLDGYMHNINERKYKNAS
;
A
#
# COMPACT_ATOMS: atom_id res chain seq x y z
N MET A 1 21.52 -15.72 39.12
CA MET A 1 20.91 -14.56 38.39
C MET A 1 21.84 -14.23 37.23
N LYS A 2 21.50 -14.18 35.94
CA LYS A 2 20.24 -14.13 35.18
C LYS A 2 20.34 -15.13 34.01
N LYS A 3 19.25 -15.86 33.74
CA LYS A 3 19.08 -16.65 32.52
C LYS A 3 18.85 -15.68 31.36
N ILE A 4 19.75 -15.63 30.38
CA ILE A 4 19.50 -14.97 29.10
C ILE A 4 19.57 -16.05 28.02
N CYS A 5 18.38 -16.47 27.60
CA CYS A 5 18.14 -17.44 26.56
C CYS A 5 18.15 -16.67 25.22
N ILE A 6 19.32 -16.59 24.57
CA ILE A 6 19.41 -16.10 23.19
C ILE A 6 19.09 -17.30 22.31
N LEU A 7 17.83 -17.39 21.91
CA LEU A 7 17.38 -18.33 20.89
C LEU A 7 17.89 -17.82 19.53
N VAL A 8 19.05 -18.32 19.12
CA VAL A 8 19.47 -18.29 17.72
C VAL A 8 18.57 -19.26 16.97
N LEU A 9 17.64 -18.73 16.15
CA LEU A 9 17.05 -19.48 15.05
C LEU A 9 17.41 -18.79 13.75
N ILE A 10 18.46 -19.35 13.14
CA ILE A 10 18.85 -19.19 11.75
C ILE A 10 17.66 -19.61 10.88
N ILE A 11 16.99 -18.64 10.24
CA ILE A 11 16.36 -18.83 8.92
C ILE A 11 16.69 -17.60 8.06
N SER A 12 17.81 -17.73 7.35
CA SER A 12 17.92 -17.37 5.93
C SER A 12 18.15 -15.90 5.55
N VAL A 13 19.42 -15.59 5.31
CA VAL A 13 19.93 -14.57 4.39
C VAL A 13 19.55 -14.91 2.92
N CYS A 14 18.33 -15.39 2.65
CA CYS A 14 17.87 -15.82 1.31
C CYS A 14 16.50 -15.26 0.89
N VAL A 15 15.82 -14.44 1.71
CA VAL A 15 14.62 -13.70 1.24
C VAL A 15 15.00 -12.42 0.47
N THR A 16 16.28 -12.05 0.47
CA THR A 16 16.79 -10.87 -0.23
C THR A 16 16.96 -11.06 -1.75
N PHE A 17 16.60 -12.21 -2.34
CA PHE A 17 16.78 -12.42 -3.80
C PHE A 17 15.64 -13.12 -4.57
N PHE A 18 14.55 -13.59 -3.96
CA PHE A 18 13.51 -14.34 -4.72
C PHE A 18 12.05 -14.14 -4.27
N ILE A 19 11.68 -13.00 -3.66
CA ILE A 19 10.27 -12.56 -3.78
C ILE A 19 10.12 -11.91 -5.15
N SER A 20 9.95 -12.79 -6.14
CA SER A 20 9.48 -12.58 -7.50
C SER A 20 9.27 -11.10 -7.87
N PHE A 21 10.07 -10.63 -8.85
CA PHE A 21 9.67 -9.58 -9.78
C PHE A 21 8.44 -10.06 -10.57
N ASN A 22 7.36 -10.34 -9.86
CA ASN A 22 6.06 -10.63 -10.41
C ASN A 22 5.65 -9.31 -11.04
N LYS A 23 5.71 -9.25 -12.38
CA LYS A 23 4.98 -8.26 -13.15
C LYS A 23 3.52 -8.39 -12.71
N ASN A 24 3.11 -7.66 -11.66
CA ASN A 24 1.72 -7.56 -11.24
C ASN A 24 1.00 -6.68 -12.25
N LYS A 25 0.88 -7.19 -13.48
CA LYS A 25 0.39 -6.45 -14.65
C LYS A 25 -0.96 -5.82 -14.34
N TYR A 26 -1.84 -6.58 -13.68
CA TYR A 26 -3.16 -6.11 -13.24
C TYR A 26 -3.10 -4.95 -12.23
N ILE A 27 -2.10 -4.89 -11.35
CA ILE A 27 -1.89 -3.77 -10.42
C ILE A 27 -1.43 -2.55 -11.21
N THR A 28 -0.44 -2.72 -12.10
CA THR A 28 0.05 -1.61 -12.91
C THR A 28 -1.03 -1.08 -13.86
N GLU A 29 -1.85 -1.95 -14.43
CA GLU A 29 -3.00 -1.59 -15.26
C GLU A 29 -4.08 -0.87 -14.43
N PHE A 30 -4.38 -1.38 -13.23
CA PHE A 30 -5.28 -0.72 -12.29
C PHE A 30 -4.81 0.71 -11.99
N ILE A 31 -3.55 0.89 -11.59
CA ILE A 31 -2.97 2.22 -11.30
C ILE A 31 -3.05 3.14 -12.53
N SER A 32 -2.69 2.63 -13.72
CA SER A 32 -2.71 3.43 -14.95
C SER A 32 -4.11 3.88 -15.36
N LYS A 33 -5.17 3.12 -15.02
CA LYS A 33 -6.56 3.52 -15.30
C LYS A 33 -6.96 4.80 -14.54
N TYR A 34 -6.30 5.09 -13.42
CA TYR A 34 -6.49 6.33 -12.66
C TYR A 34 -5.51 7.44 -13.10
N GLY A 35 -4.66 7.19 -14.10
CA GLY A 35 -3.73 8.18 -14.65
C GLY A 35 -2.46 8.39 -13.84
N TRP A 36 -2.14 7.49 -12.91
CA TRP A 36 -0.93 7.55 -12.10
C TRP A 36 0.24 6.83 -12.79
N ILE A 37 1.42 7.45 -12.72
CA ILE A 37 2.67 6.88 -13.22
C ILE A 37 3.52 6.48 -12.02
N ILE A 38 4.04 5.25 -12.03
CA ILE A 38 4.80 4.69 -10.90
C ILE A 38 6.22 4.32 -11.30
N ASP A 39 7.14 4.41 -10.33
CA ASP A 39 8.43 3.73 -10.41
C ASP A 39 8.23 2.23 -10.12
N LYS A 40 8.26 1.40 -11.16
CA LYS A 40 8.08 -0.05 -11.04
C LYS A 40 9.21 -0.73 -10.25
N LYS A 41 10.37 -0.08 -10.10
CA LYS A 41 11.51 -0.63 -9.35
C LYS A 41 11.40 -0.39 -7.85
N SER A 42 10.58 0.58 -7.42
CA SER A 42 10.46 0.97 -6.00
C SER A 42 9.48 0.10 -5.21
N VAL A 43 9.10 -1.08 -5.72
CA VAL A 43 8.00 -1.86 -5.13
C VAL A 43 8.38 -2.39 -3.75
N ILE A 44 7.54 -2.10 -2.77
CA ILE A 44 7.59 -2.70 -1.43
C ILE A 44 6.34 -3.57 -1.28
N ILE A 45 6.51 -4.81 -0.81
CA ILE A 45 5.43 -5.80 -0.67
C ILE A 45 5.33 -6.24 0.78
N GLU A 46 4.16 -6.06 1.37
CA GLU A 46 3.90 -6.39 2.79
C GLU A 46 2.60 -7.17 2.95
N LYS A 47 2.53 -8.00 3.99
CA LYS A 47 1.28 -8.65 4.43
C LYS A 47 0.66 -7.84 5.56
N VAL A 48 -0.58 -7.39 5.36
CA VAL A 48 -1.29 -6.55 6.33
C VAL A 48 -2.55 -7.26 6.78
N ARG A 49 -2.75 -7.36 8.09
CA ARG A 49 -3.95 -7.94 8.70
C ARG A 49 -4.96 -6.83 8.95
N ILE A 50 -6.12 -6.89 8.31
CA ILE A 50 -7.19 -5.90 8.53
C ILE A 50 -7.88 -6.21 9.87
N PRO A 51 -8.01 -5.26 10.80
CA PRO A 51 -8.68 -5.49 12.08
C PRO A 51 -10.09 -6.06 11.95
N THR A 52 -10.54 -6.78 12.98
CA THR A 52 -11.92 -7.30 13.05
C THR A 52 -12.91 -6.25 13.55
N GLN A 53 -12.42 -5.28 14.32
CA GLN A 53 -13.16 -4.14 14.86
C GLN A 53 -12.49 -2.85 14.37
N PHE A 54 -13.30 -1.84 14.07
CA PHE A 54 -12.83 -0.53 13.60
C PHE A 54 -13.07 0.51 14.69
N ASP A 55 -12.03 1.25 15.02
CA ASP A 55 -12.12 2.46 15.83
C ASP A 55 -12.42 3.68 14.95
N GLU A 56 -12.47 4.86 15.56
CA GLU A 56 -12.72 6.12 14.89
C GLU A 56 -11.68 6.45 13.80
N SER A 57 -10.42 6.09 14.02
CA SER A 57 -9.34 6.32 13.05
C SER A 57 -9.54 5.50 11.77
N ILE A 58 -9.91 4.23 11.93
CA ILE A 58 -10.20 3.34 10.80
C ILE A 58 -11.51 3.73 10.12
N ASN A 59 -12.51 4.23 10.87
CA ASN A 59 -13.75 4.72 10.28
C ASN A 59 -13.49 5.93 9.36
N SER A 60 -12.68 6.90 9.80
CA SER A 60 -12.29 8.04 8.98
C SER A 60 -11.55 7.61 7.69
N TYR A 61 -10.61 6.67 7.83
CA TYR A 61 -9.90 6.10 6.68
C TYR A 61 -10.83 5.34 5.72
N LYS A 62 -11.76 4.55 6.27
CA LYS A 62 -12.77 3.83 5.50
C LYS A 62 -13.67 4.78 4.72
N GLU A 63 -14.09 5.90 5.30
CA GLU A 63 -14.89 6.91 4.60
C GLU A 63 -14.14 7.47 3.40
N MET A 64 -12.85 7.79 3.54
CA MET A 64 -12.00 8.21 2.42
C MET A 64 -11.97 7.15 1.31
N LEU A 65 -11.78 5.87 1.66
CA LEU A 65 -11.78 4.77 0.70
C LEU A 65 -13.14 4.58 0.00
N SER A 66 -14.24 4.82 0.71
CA SER A 66 -15.59 4.69 0.16
C SER A 66 -15.87 5.71 -0.94
N LYS A 67 -15.28 6.91 -0.87
CA LYS A 67 -15.34 7.93 -1.94
C LYS A 67 -14.68 7.46 -3.24
N ALA A 68 -13.74 6.50 -3.15
CA ALA A 68 -13.17 5.83 -4.31
C ALA A 68 -13.86 4.51 -4.69
N GLY A 69 -15.02 4.22 -4.09
CA GLY A 69 -15.81 3.02 -4.39
C GLY A 69 -15.29 1.74 -3.72
N PHE A 70 -14.38 1.86 -2.75
CA PHE A 70 -13.87 0.71 -2.00
C PHE A 70 -14.64 0.47 -0.71
N ASN A 71 -14.84 -0.80 -0.36
CA ASN A 71 -15.51 -1.18 0.89
C ASN A 71 -14.56 -2.03 1.77
N LEU A 72 -13.96 -1.36 2.77
CA LEU A 72 -13.02 -1.99 3.70
C LEU A 72 -13.66 -3.05 4.61
N ASP A 73 -14.97 -2.96 4.91
CA ASP A 73 -15.65 -3.96 5.76
C ASP A 73 -15.59 -5.37 5.17
N THR A 74 -15.60 -5.47 3.84
CA THR A 74 -15.44 -6.74 3.11
C THR A 74 -14.17 -7.49 3.49
N TYR A 75 -13.17 -6.80 4.03
CA TYR A 75 -11.85 -7.34 4.35
C TYR A 75 -11.55 -7.46 5.83
N LYS A 76 -12.50 -7.14 6.73
CA LYS A 76 -12.36 -7.39 8.18
C LYS A 76 -11.94 -8.83 8.44
N GLY A 77 -10.98 -9.03 9.33
CA GLY A 77 -10.53 -10.38 9.64
C GLY A 77 -9.54 -10.98 8.61
N LYS A 78 -9.28 -10.32 7.48
CA LYS A 78 -8.50 -10.89 6.38
C LYS A 78 -7.08 -10.33 6.34
N THR A 79 -6.16 -11.15 5.85
CA THR A 79 -4.80 -10.70 5.50
C THR A 79 -4.75 -10.34 4.02
N VAL A 80 -4.40 -9.11 3.73
CA VAL A 80 -4.22 -8.57 2.37
C VAL A 80 -2.73 -8.43 2.06
N THR A 81 -2.37 -8.36 0.78
CA THR A 81 -1.02 -7.99 0.34
C THR A 81 -1.03 -6.52 -0.07
N LYS A 82 -0.20 -5.69 0.58
CA LYS A 82 0.01 -4.29 0.22
C LYS A 82 1.19 -4.19 -0.74
N TYR A 83 1.01 -3.44 -1.82
CA TYR A 83 2.04 -3.06 -2.77
C TYR A 83 2.19 -1.55 -2.73
N THR A 84 3.38 -1.06 -2.41
CA THR A 84 3.68 0.37 -2.38
C THR A 84 4.61 0.72 -3.54
N TYR A 85 4.25 1.75 -4.31
CA TYR A 85 5.06 2.28 -5.40
C TYR A 85 5.24 3.78 -5.26
N LYS A 86 6.40 4.31 -5.65
CA LYS A 86 6.62 5.75 -5.74
C LYS A 86 5.87 6.31 -6.95
N LEU A 87 5.18 7.43 -6.77
CA LEU A 87 4.53 8.17 -7.84
C LEU A 87 5.52 9.09 -8.55
N LEU A 88 5.45 9.14 -9.88
CA LEU A 88 6.32 9.94 -10.74
C LEU A 88 5.64 11.23 -11.25
N ASN A 89 4.31 11.28 -11.24
CA ASN A 89 3.53 12.40 -11.76
C ASN A 89 2.64 13.10 -10.71
N HIS A 90 2.89 12.83 -9.42
CA HIS A 90 2.28 13.57 -8.32
C HIS A 90 3.01 14.90 -8.07
N ILE A 91 2.33 15.93 -7.56
CA ILE A 91 2.94 17.23 -7.23
C ILE A 91 4.04 17.09 -6.16
N ASP A 92 3.77 16.28 -5.13
CA ASP A 92 4.73 15.92 -4.08
C ASP A 92 5.71 14.82 -4.53
N LYS A 93 7.01 15.03 -4.29
CA LYS A 93 8.09 14.09 -4.65
C LYS A 93 8.15 12.84 -3.76
N ASP A 94 7.57 12.92 -2.58
CA ASP A 94 7.52 11.86 -1.56
C ASP A 94 6.12 11.24 -1.51
N ALA A 95 5.44 11.21 -2.66
CA ALA A 95 4.14 10.59 -2.82
C ALA A 95 4.28 9.12 -3.26
N TYR A 96 3.50 8.27 -2.61
CA TYR A 96 3.47 6.83 -2.85
C TYR A 96 2.03 6.37 -3.00
N ILE A 97 1.80 5.42 -3.90
CA ILE A 97 0.52 4.75 -4.04
C ILE A 97 0.59 3.36 -3.40
N ASN A 98 -0.36 3.07 -2.53
CA ASN A 98 -0.57 1.75 -1.97
C ASN A 98 -1.72 1.06 -2.70
N VAL A 99 -1.49 -0.18 -3.12
CA VAL A 99 -2.53 -1.05 -3.66
C VAL A 99 -2.62 -2.30 -2.80
N PHE A 100 -3.79 -2.53 -2.22
CA PHE A 100 -4.05 -3.68 -1.39
C PHE A 100 -4.78 -4.74 -2.21
N THR A 101 -4.37 -5.98 -2.09
CA THR A 101 -4.96 -7.10 -2.82
C THR A 101 -5.35 -8.24 -1.89
N TYR A 102 -6.45 -8.91 -2.23
CA TYR A 102 -6.89 -10.12 -1.55
C TYR A 102 -7.29 -11.16 -2.60
N LYS A 103 -6.74 -12.38 -2.50
CA LYS A 103 -6.98 -13.47 -3.47
C LYS A 103 -6.84 -13.00 -4.94
N ARG A 104 -5.76 -12.27 -5.24
CA ARG A 104 -5.44 -11.71 -6.58
C ARG A 104 -6.47 -10.71 -7.15
N LYS A 105 -7.29 -10.10 -6.30
CA LYS A 105 -8.18 -8.98 -6.66
C LYS A 105 -7.73 -7.71 -5.94
N ILE A 106 -7.91 -6.57 -6.60
CA ILE A 106 -7.75 -5.27 -5.94
C ILE A 106 -8.81 -5.18 -4.84
N ALA A 107 -8.39 -4.89 -3.62
CA ALA A 107 -9.25 -4.68 -2.47
C ALA A 107 -9.56 -3.20 -2.30
N PHE A 108 -8.51 -2.39 -2.17
CA PHE A 108 -8.58 -0.93 -2.06
C PHE A 108 -7.22 -0.31 -2.39
N SER A 109 -7.18 1.01 -2.53
CA SER A 109 -5.97 1.76 -2.80
C SER A 109 -6.04 3.16 -2.20
N ASP A 110 -4.90 3.68 -1.76
CA ASP A 110 -4.71 5.03 -1.27
C ASP A 110 -3.38 5.62 -1.77
N ILE A 111 -3.24 6.94 -1.66
CA ILE A 111 -2.01 7.67 -1.91
C ILE A 111 -1.59 8.36 -0.62
N ILE A 112 -0.32 8.23 -0.27
CA ILE A 112 0.28 8.80 0.94
C ILE A 112 1.47 9.68 0.57
N ILE A 113 1.58 10.83 1.24
CA ILE A 113 2.74 11.71 1.19
C ILE A 113 3.52 11.52 2.49
N THR A 114 4.80 11.17 2.42
CA THR A 114 5.59 10.77 3.60
C THR A 114 6.52 11.90 4.10
N ARG A 115 6.02 13.13 4.14
CA ARG A 115 6.72 14.31 4.70
C ARG A 115 6.13 14.68 6.06
N LEU A 116 6.73 15.65 6.75
CA LEU A 116 6.30 16.05 8.10
C LEU A 116 4.83 16.51 8.15
N ASP A 117 4.36 17.17 7.10
CA ASP A 117 2.99 17.62 6.84
C ASP A 117 2.24 16.71 5.84
N GLY A 118 2.72 15.46 5.75
CA GLY A 118 2.16 14.45 4.88
C GLY A 118 0.69 14.18 5.17
N TYR A 119 -0.05 13.87 4.12
CA TYR A 119 -1.45 13.49 4.21
C TYR A 119 -1.72 12.30 3.32
N MET A 120 -2.93 11.76 3.46
CA MET A 120 -3.44 10.68 2.65
C MET A 120 -4.63 11.17 1.84
N HIS A 121 -4.74 10.69 0.61
CA HIS A 121 -5.93 10.93 -0.20
C HIS A 121 -6.28 9.70 -1.04
N ASN A 122 -7.50 9.68 -1.56
CA ASN A 122 -7.97 8.59 -2.38
C ASN A 122 -7.37 8.66 -3.80
N ILE A 123 -7.40 7.53 -4.51
CA ILE A 123 -6.80 7.38 -5.84
C ILE A 123 -7.46 8.23 -6.94
N ASN A 124 -8.70 8.73 -6.74
CA ASN A 124 -9.42 9.56 -7.70
C ASN A 124 -8.99 11.03 -7.64
N GLU A 125 -8.46 11.49 -6.50
CA GLU A 125 -8.05 12.87 -6.31
C GLU A 125 -6.73 13.15 -7.00
N ARG A 126 -6.79 13.89 -8.12
CA ARG A 126 -5.62 14.16 -8.96
C ARG A 126 -4.97 15.48 -8.57
N LYS A 127 -3.75 15.39 -8.04
CA LYS A 127 -2.88 16.53 -7.75
C LYS A 127 -1.64 16.45 -8.63
N TYR A 128 -1.71 17.08 -9.79
CA TYR A 128 -0.62 17.10 -10.76
C TYR A 128 0.36 18.21 -10.47
N LYS A 129 1.61 17.98 -10.85
CA LYS A 129 2.57 19.06 -11.06
C LYS A 129 2.09 19.85 -12.28
N ASN A 130 1.61 21.08 -12.08
CA ASN A 130 1.33 21.95 -13.23
C ASN A 130 2.64 22.08 -14.03
N ALA A 131 2.59 21.82 -15.33
CA ALA A 131 3.71 22.10 -16.21
C ALA A 131 3.99 23.60 -16.11
N SER A 132 5.17 23.95 -15.60
CA SER A 132 5.70 25.31 -15.64
C SER A 132 6.30 25.56 -17.01
#